data_AF-V9GIP8-F1
#
_entry.id   AF-V9GIP8-F1
#
_cell.length_a   1.000
_cell.length_b   1.000
_cell.length_c   1.000
_cell.angle_alpha   90.00
_cell.angle_beta   90.00
_cell.angle_gamma   90.00
#
_symmetry.space_group_name_H-M   'P 1'
#
loop_
_entity.id
_entity.type
_entity.pdbx_description
1 polymer ?
#
loop_
_entity_poly.entity_id
_entity_poly.type
_entity_poly.pdbx_seq_one_letter_code
_entity_poly.pdbx_strand_id
1 'polypeptide(L)'
;MFHTLDFIALDRKGNADWPSILGAVQEIFGQEGLAASLNETDEDASFGEAQVFVQYFRNIPMQIRVKSGPKEERIALSDRFTKAVTEVATATLIKERKLKDYGVRYGDLPDIAREVEQEFEAAFPQERLDKVVAQAIAHASVMRNSWRSGVSCPTKK
;
A
#
# COMPACT_ATOMS: atom_id res chain seq x y z
N MET A 1 14.71 -33.77 -20.86
CA MET A 1 14.04 -34.63 -19.87
C MET A 1 13.63 -33.70 -18.74
N PHE A 2 12.34 -33.44 -18.55
CA PHE A 2 11.85 -32.55 -17.51
C PHE A 2 11.49 -33.41 -16.29
N HIS A 3 12.09 -33.10 -15.13
CA HIS A 3 11.74 -33.71 -13.86
C HIS A 3 10.66 -32.82 -13.23
N THR A 4 9.44 -33.34 -13.15
CA THR A 4 8.30 -32.66 -12.52
C THR A 4 8.26 -33.10 -11.07
N LEU A 5 8.46 -32.14 -10.15
CA LEU A 5 8.69 -32.30 -8.72
C LEU A 5 7.78 -33.35 -8.04
N ASP A 6 8.39 -34.23 -7.24
CA ASP A 6 7.72 -35.07 -6.26
C ASP A 6 7.41 -34.25 -5.00
N PHE A 7 6.13 -34.05 -4.65
CA PHE A 7 5.72 -33.38 -3.41
C PHE A 7 4.90 -34.29 -2.52
N ILE A 8 4.93 -34.04 -1.21
CA ILE A 8 4.21 -34.81 -0.18
C ILE A 8 3.39 -33.84 0.66
N ALA A 9 2.10 -34.14 0.84
CA ALA A 9 1.22 -33.41 1.74
C ALA A 9 1.14 -34.12 3.09
N LEU A 10 1.39 -33.39 4.19
CA LEU A 10 1.31 -33.89 5.56
C LEU A 10 0.14 -33.23 6.28
N ASP A 11 -0.71 -34.06 6.89
CA ASP A 11 -1.82 -33.59 7.73
C ASP A 11 -1.49 -33.83 9.22
N ARG A 12 -1.86 -32.87 10.07
CA ARG A 12 -1.63 -32.95 11.52
C ARG A 12 -2.95 -33.02 12.27
N LYS A 13 -2.96 -33.74 13.39
CA LYS A 13 -4.05 -33.61 14.38
C LYS A 13 -3.88 -32.30 15.14
N GLY A 14 -5.00 -31.60 15.37
CA GLY A 14 -5.10 -30.16 15.66
C GLY A 14 -4.36 -29.57 16.88
N ASN A 15 -3.54 -30.33 17.59
CA ASN A 15 -2.67 -29.81 18.66
C ASN A 15 -1.23 -30.34 18.60
N ALA A 16 -0.82 -30.90 17.47
CA ALA A 16 0.55 -31.38 17.28
C ALA A 16 1.47 -30.24 16.85
N ASP A 17 2.65 -30.20 17.47
CA ASP A 17 3.71 -29.22 17.24
C ASP A 17 4.42 -29.46 15.88
N TRP A 18 4.39 -28.47 14.99
CA TRP A 18 4.96 -28.57 13.64
C TRP A 18 6.47 -28.83 13.64
N PRO A 19 7.29 -28.10 14.43
CA PRO A 19 8.73 -28.36 14.53
C PRO A 19 9.06 -29.81 14.86
N SER A 20 8.33 -30.40 15.82
CA SER A 20 8.53 -31.78 16.26
C SER A 20 8.19 -32.79 15.15
N ILE A 21 7.09 -32.57 14.40
CA ILE A 21 6.69 -33.45 13.29
C ILE A 21 7.70 -33.37 12.14
N LEU A 22 8.11 -32.15 11.77
CA LEU A 22 9.04 -31.94 10.68
C LEU A 22 10.43 -32.52 10.99
N GLY A 23 10.88 -32.42 12.24
CA GLY A 23 12.12 -33.04 12.69
C GLY A 23 12.11 -34.57 12.53
N ALA A 24 11.01 -35.23 12.94
CA ALA A 24 10.87 -36.68 12.78
C ALA A 24 10.79 -37.11 11.32
N VAL A 25 10.07 -36.36 10.48
CA VAL A 25 10.03 -36.59 9.02
C VAL A 25 11.44 -36.45 8.44
N GLN A 26 12.19 -35.42 8.84
CA GLN A 26 13.55 -35.19 8.37
C GLN A 26 14.53 -36.30 8.76
N GLU A 27 14.39 -36.87 9.97
CA GLU A 27 15.19 -38.03 10.38
C GLU A 27 14.90 -39.26 9.52
N ILE A 28 13.62 -39.51 9.20
CA ILE A 28 13.20 -40.66 8.39
C ILE A 28 13.65 -40.52 6.93
N PHE A 29 13.59 -39.31 6.37
CA PHE A 29 13.97 -39.04 4.98
C PHE A 29 15.50 -38.89 4.77
N GLY A 30 16.29 -38.96 5.84
CA GLY A 30 17.76 -38.93 5.77
C GLY A 30 18.33 -37.52 5.60
N GLN A 31 19.32 -37.18 6.43
CA GLN A 31 19.97 -35.86 6.49
C GLN A 31 20.88 -35.54 5.29
N GLU A 32 20.52 -35.93 4.07
CA GLU A 32 21.33 -35.66 2.87
C GLU A 32 20.70 -34.53 2.05
N GLY A 33 20.76 -33.30 2.58
CA GLY A 33 20.64 -32.09 1.74
C GLY A 33 19.72 -30.96 2.23
N LEU A 34 18.97 -31.12 3.33
CA LEU A 34 17.94 -30.13 3.71
C LEU A 34 18.36 -29.14 4.81
N ALA A 35 19.47 -29.36 5.50
CA ALA A 35 19.88 -28.52 6.63
C ALA A 35 20.29 -27.08 6.24
N ALA A 36 20.56 -26.82 4.95
CA ALA A 36 20.90 -25.48 4.47
C ALA A 36 19.68 -24.62 4.12
N SER A 37 18.46 -25.19 4.06
CA SER A 37 17.27 -24.50 3.54
C SER A 37 16.21 -24.16 4.61
N LEU A 38 16.43 -24.53 5.87
CA LEU A 38 15.40 -24.44 6.92
C LEU A 38 15.61 -23.30 7.94
N ASN A 39 16.66 -22.49 7.78
CA ASN A 39 16.84 -21.25 8.56
C ASN A 39 16.13 -20.02 7.93
N GLU A 40 15.32 -20.22 6.88
CA GLU A 40 14.52 -19.17 6.23
C GLU A 40 13.01 -19.38 6.38
N THR A 41 12.57 -20.16 7.38
CA THR A 41 11.14 -20.40 7.61
C THR A 41 10.58 -19.46 8.68
N ASP A 42 10.58 -18.18 8.34
CA ASP A 42 9.63 -17.15 8.84
C ASP A 42 9.29 -16.15 7.70
N GLU A 43 9.35 -16.61 6.44
CA GLU A 43 8.86 -15.85 5.29
C GLU A 43 7.72 -16.64 4.63
N ASP A 44 6.49 -16.34 5.07
CA ASP A 44 5.26 -16.68 4.36
C ASP A 44 5.39 -16.36 2.87
N ALA A 45 5.61 -17.40 2.06
CA ALA A 45 5.25 -17.60 0.65
C ALA A 45 4.78 -16.35 -0.16
N SER A 46 5.57 -15.28 -0.19
CA SER A 46 5.31 -14.05 -0.93
C SER A 46 6.60 -13.60 -1.60
N PHE A 47 7.27 -14.49 -2.32
CA PHE A 47 8.46 -14.17 -3.11
C PHE A 47 8.08 -13.17 -4.21
N GLY A 48 8.12 -11.88 -3.87
CA GLY A 48 7.94 -10.76 -4.79
C GLY A 48 6.57 -10.05 -4.76
N GLU A 49 5.58 -10.51 -3.99
CA GLU A 49 4.28 -9.81 -3.91
C GLU A 49 4.36 -8.58 -3.02
N ALA A 50 4.14 -7.40 -3.60
CA ALA A 50 4.14 -6.12 -2.91
C ALA A 50 2.80 -5.40 -3.07
N GLN A 51 2.15 -5.09 -1.95
CA GLN A 51 0.92 -4.30 -1.91
C GLN A 51 1.27 -2.82 -1.96
N VAL A 52 0.67 -2.10 -2.91
CA VAL A 52 0.90 -0.67 -3.12
C VAL A 52 -0.28 0.12 -2.58
N PHE A 53 0.01 1.02 -1.64
CA PHE A 53 -0.94 1.96 -1.08
C PHE A 53 -0.54 3.37 -1.45
N VAL A 54 -1.52 4.17 -1.88
CA VAL A 54 -1.29 5.58 -2.23
C VAL A 54 -2.13 6.45 -1.31
N GLN A 55 -1.46 7.40 -0.67
CA GLN A 55 -2.10 8.41 0.15
C GLN A 55 -2.48 9.61 -0.71
N TYR A 56 -3.75 9.99 -0.66
CA TYR A 56 -4.33 11.11 -1.35
C TYR A 56 -4.75 12.21 -0.37
N PHE A 57 -4.57 13.46 -0.80
CA PHE A 57 -5.12 14.65 -0.18
C PHE A 57 -5.98 15.38 -1.21
N ARG A 58 -7.31 15.43 -1.00
CA ARG A 58 -8.25 16.11 -1.92
C ARG A 58 -8.04 15.75 -3.40
N ASN A 59 -7.85 14.46 -3.68
CA ASN A 59 -7.57 13.88 -5.01
C ASN A 59 -6.16 14.14 -5.57
N ILE A 60 -5.26 14.72 -4.78
CA ILE A 60 -3.84 14.89 -5.11
C ILE A 60 -3.07 13.76 -4.43
N PRO A 61 -2.32 12.91 -5.17
CA PRO A 61 -1.49 11.89 -4.56
C PRO A 61 -0.29 12.55 -3.84
N MET A 62 0.11 12.00 -2.70
CA MET A 62 1.12 12.57 -1.79
C MET A 62 2.26 11.60 -1.51
N GLN A 63 1.93 10.40 -1.07
CA GLN A 63 2.89 9.43 -0.60
C GLN A 63 2.49 8.05 -1.09
N ILE A 64 3.49 7.28 -1.52
CA ILE A 64 3.34 5.89 -1.92
C ILE A 64 3.97 5.03 -0.83
N ARG A 65 3.25 4.00 -0.40
CA ARG A 65 3.71 3.00 0.56
C ARG A 65 3.58 1.64 -0.09
N VAL A 66 4.69 0.95 -0.23
CA VAL A 66 4.77 -0.41 -0.76
C VAL A 66 5.08 -1.35 0.41
N LYS A 67 4.31 -2.42 0.56
CA LYS A 67 4.48 -3.40 1.64
C LYS A 67 4.57 -4.81 1.07
N SER A 68 5.58 -5.56 1.48
CA SER A 68 5.71 -6.99 1.18
C SER A 68 6.10 -7.73 2.46
N GLY A 69 5.19 -8.54 2.99
CA GLY A 69 5.39 -9.27 4.26
C GLY A 69 5.90 -8.35 5.40
N PRO A 70 7.11 -8.60 5.94
CA PRO A 70 7.73 -7.78 6.99
C PRO A 70 8.44 -6.52 6.48
N LYS A 71 8.68 -6.38 5.17
CA LYS A 71 9.39 -5.24 4.56
C LYS A 71 8.39 -4.16 4.12
N GLU A 72 8.71 -2.90 4.41
CA GLU A 72 7.92 -1.73 3.99
C GLU A 72 8.85 -0.69 3.37
N GLU A 73 8.46 -0.17 2.21
CA GLU A 73 9.12 0.94 1.52
C GLU A 73 8.15 2.12 1.41
N ARG A 74 8.65 3.33 1.65
CA ARG A 74 7.85 4.55 1.63
C ARG A 74 8.57 5.62 0.86
N ILE A 75 7.93 6.12 -0.19
CA ILE A 75 8.45 7.23 -0.99
C ILE A 75 7.45 8.37 -1.01
N ALA A 76 7.96 9.59 -0.93
CA ALA A 76 7.18 10.79 -1.19
C ALA A 76 7.22 11.08 -2.71
N LEU A 77 6.13 11.57 -3.26
CA LEU A 77 6.12 12.06 -4.64
C LEU A 77 6.92 13.35 -4.78
N SER A 78 7.24 13.73 -6.02
CA SER A 78 8.02 14.94 -6.31
C SER A 78 7.41 16.22 -5.74
N ASP A 79 8.29 17.22 -5.53
CA ASP A 79 7.95 18.49 -4.88
C ASP A 79 6.75 19.23 -5.48
N ARG A 80 6.43 18.95 -6.75
CA ARG A 80 5.28 19.51 -7.46
C ARG A 80 3.97 19.12 -6.79
N PHE A 81 3.82 17.85 -6.38
CA PHE A 81 2.64 17.38 -5.66
C PHE A 81 2.60 17.96 -4.25
N THR A 82 3.73 18.05 -3.57
CA THR A 82 3.83 18.67 -2.23
C THR A 82 3.38 20.12 -2.25
N LYS A 83 3.83 20.92 -3.22
CA LYS A 83 3.39 22.33 -3.41
C LYS A 83 1.89 22.42 -3.66
N ALA A 84 1.35 21.59 -4.54
CA ALA A 84 -0.09 21.54 -4.84
C ALA A 84 -0.92 21.20 -3.60
N VAL A 85 -0.47 20.25 -2.78
CA VAL A 85 -1.11 19.92 -1.50
C VAL A 85 -1.05 21.11 -0.53
N THR A 86 0.10 21.76 -0.40
CA THR A 86 0.26 22.93 0.47
C THR A 86 -0.71 24.05 0.08
N GLU A 87 -0.84 24.35 -1.21
CA GLU A 87 -1.76 25.38 -1.71
C GLU A 87 -3.22 25.09 -1.34
N VAL A 88 -3.69 23.85 -1.58
CA VAL A 88 -5.05 23.44 -1.19
C VAL A 88 -5.23 23.46 0.33
N ALA A 89 -4.21 23.04 1.08
CA ALA A 89 -4.23 23.03 2.55
C ALA A 89 -4.25 24.43 3.15
N THR A 90 -3.59 25.42 2.54
CA THR A 90 -3.70 26.82 2.99
C THR A 90 -5.09 27.39 2.71
N ALA A 91 -5.70 27.04 1.58
CA ALA A 91 -7.05 27.49 1.23
C ALA A 91 -8.16 26.82 2.07
N THR A 92 -7.90 25.62 2.60
CA THR A 92 -8.90 24.74 3.22
C THR A 92 -8.53 24.38 4.67
N LEU A 93 -9.40 24.68 5.63
CA LEU A 93 -9.17 24.37 7.06
C LEU A 93 -9.31 22.87 7.43
N ILE A 94 -9.82 22.03 6.53
CA ILE A 94 -10.13 20.62 6.81
C ILE A 94 -9.05 19.72 6.22
N LYS A 95 -8.41 18.91 7.09
CA LYS A 95 -7.33 17.98 6.75
C LYS A 95 -7.87 16.59 6.39
N GLU A 96 -8.44 16.44 5.20
CA GLU A 96 -8.89 15.13 4.71
C GLU A 96 -7.76 14.37 4.00
N ARG A 97 -7.23 13.33 4.67
CA ARG A 97 -6.31 12.35 4.07
C ARG A 97 -7.07 11.05 3.77
N LYS A 98 -6.91 10.50 2.57
CA LYS A 98 -7.51 9.23 2.15
C LYS A 98 -6.41 8.25 1.76
N LEU A 99 -6.42 7.06 2.31
CA LEU A 99 -5.56 5.97 1.87
C LEU A 99 -6.34 5.17 0.82
N LYS A 100 -5.76 4.98 -0.37
CA LYS A 100 -6.34 4.19 -1.45
C LYS A 100 -5.41 3.04 -1.79
N ASP A 101 -5.99 1.85 -1.93
CA ASP A 101 -5.29 0.67 -2.41
C ASP A 101 -5.09 0.76 -3.93
N TYR A 102 -3.85 0.56 -4.38
CA TYR A 102 -3.45 0.58 -5.79
C TYR A 102 -3.19 -0.84 -6.35
N GLY A 103 -3.32 -1.87 -5.51
CA GLY A 103 -3.22 -3.27 -5.87
C GLY A 103 -1.89 -3.92 -5.52
N VAL A 104 -1.71 -5.15 -6.02
CA VAL A 104 -0.52 -5.96 -5.82
C VAL A 104 0.38 -5.88 -7.05
N ARG A 105 1.68 -5.70 -6.84
CA ARG A 105 2.72 -5.68 -7.87
C ARG A 105 3.77 -6.74 -7.53
N TYR A 106 4.52 -7.16 -8.55
CA TYR A 106 5.56 -8.18 -8.43
C TYR A 106 6.93 -7.57 -8.67
N GLY A 107 7.88 -7.82 -7.77
CA GLY A 107 9.26 -7.33 -7.91
C GLY A 107 9.83 -6.71 -6.62
N ASP A 108 10.94 -5.99 -6.78
CA ASP A 108 11.61 -5.31 -5.68
C ASP A 108 10.83 -4.08 -5.21
N LEU A 109 10.67 -3.94 -3.89
CA LEU A 109 9.95 -2.81 -3.27
C LEU A 109 10.42 -1.43 -3.77
N PRO A 110 11.74 -1.12 -3.82
CA PRO A 110 12.20 0.19 -4.29
C PRO A 110 11.94 0.42 -5.78
N ASP A 111 11.97 -0.63 -6.60
CA ASP A 111 11.72 -0.52 -8.04
C ASP A 111 10.23 -0.32 -8.32
N ILE A 112 9.36 -1.10 -7.66
CA ILE A 112 7.90 -0.90 -7.71
C ILE A 112 7.54 0.52 -7.26
N ALA A 113 8.16 1.02 -6.19
CA ALA A 113 7.91 2.37 -5.70
C ALA A 113 8.25 3.42 -6.78
N ARG A 114 9.43 3.32 -7.42
CA ARG A 114 9.86 4.23 -8.49
C ARG A 114 9.02 4.12 -9.76
N GLU A 115 8.62 2.92 -10.17
CA GLU A 115 7.73 2.73 -11.31
C GLU A 115 6.38 3.39 -11.06
N VAL A 116 5.79 3.16 -9.88
CA VAL A 116 4.51 3.77 -9.51
C VAL A 116 4.64 5.30 -9.43
N GLU A 117 5.75 5.83 -8.91
CA GLU A 117 6.04 7.26 -8.97
C GLU A 117 6.02 7.78 -10.41
N GLN A 118 6.77 7.15 -11.32
CA GLN A 118 6.81 7.54 -12.73
C GLN A 118 5.44 7.44 -13.42
N GLU A 119 4.65 6.41 -13.10
CA GLU A 119 3.26 6.30 -13.55
C GLU A 119 2.43 7.51 -13.11
N PHE A 120 2.54 7.92 -11.84
CA PHE A 120 1.84 9.09 -11.31
C PHE A 120 2.35 10.40 -11.93
N GLU A 121 3.65 10.54 -12.13
CA GLU A 121 4.22 11.72 -12.80
C GLU A 121 3.73 11.85 -14.25
N ALA A 122 3.67 10.74 -14.98
CA ALA A 122 3.14 10.72 -16.34
C ALA A 122 1.62 10.92 -16.38
N ALA A 123 0.87 10.35 -15.43
CA ALA A 123 -0.58 10.47 -15.35
C ALA A 123 -1.04 11.87 -14.94
N PHE A 124 -0.22 12.64 -14.23
CA PHE A 124 -0.52 13.98 -13.73
C PHE A 124 0.43 15.05 -14.31
N PRO A 125 0.26 15.42 -15.60
CA PRO A 125 0.95 16.58 -16.15
C PRO A 125 0.56 17.86 -15.39
N GLN A 126 1.40 18.89 -15.43
CA GLN A 126 1.22 20.13 -14.63
C GLN A 126 -0.19 20.73 -14.81
N GLU A 127 -0.66 20.83 -16.05
CA GLU A 127 -1.98 21.40 -16.35
C GLU A 127 -3.12 20.60 -15.68
N ARG A 128 -2.98 19.27 -15.57
CA ARG A 128 -3.95 18.42 -14.88
C ARG A 128 -3.89 18.64 -13.38
N LEU A 129 -2.70 18.75 -12.82
CA LEU A 129 -2.49 19.02 -11.40
C LEU A 129 -3.14 20.35 -10.99
N ASP A 130 -2.92 21.40 -11.76
CA ASP A 130 -3.49 22.73 -11.52
C ASP A 130 -5.03 22.70 -11.56
N LYS A 131 -5.62 21.95 -12.50
CA LYS A 131 -7.07 21.73 -12.56
C LYS A 131 -7.60 21.01 -11.31
N VAL A 132 -6.91 19.99 -10.82
CA VAL A 132 -7.29 19.26 -9.60
C VAL A 132 -7.20 20.18 -8.37
N VAL A 133 -6.16 21.00 -8.27
CA VAL A 133 -6.01 22.01 -7.20
C VAL A 133 -7.16 23.01 -7.22
N ALA A 134 -7.45 23.60 -8.39
CA ALA A 134 -8.55 24.54 -8.55
C ALA A 134 -9.91 23.93 -8.17
N GLN A 135 -10.17 22.70 -8.60
CA GLN A 135 -11.38 21.96 -8.23
C GLN A 135 -11.45 21.69 -6.72
N ALA A 136 -10.33 21.32 -6.09
CA ALA A 136 -10.27 21.05 -4.66
C ALA A 136 -10.60 22.30 -3.83
N ILE A 137 -10.08 23.47 -4.23
CA ILE A 137 -10.34 24.78 -3.61
C ILE A 137 -11.81 25.20 -3.83
N ALA A 138 -12.31 25.08 -5.06
CA ALA A 138 -13.70 25.43 -5.38
C ALA A 138 -14.70 24.58 -4.59
N HIS A 139 -14.46 23.27 -4.46
CA HIS A 139 -15.32 22.42 -3.65
C HIS A 139 -15.23 22.75 -2.15
N ALA A 140 -14.07 23.19 -1.66
CA ALA A 140 -13.93 23.65 -0.27
C ALA A 140 -14.72 24.94 0.00
N SER A 141 -14.81 25.86 -0.98
CA SER A 141 -15.61 27.09 -0.85
C SER A 141 -17.12 26.82 -0.91
N VAL A 142 -17.57 25.91 -1.78
CA VAL A 142 -18.99 25.50 -1.87
C VAL A 142 -19.49 24.89 -0.55
N MET A 143 -18.74 23.96 0.05
CA MET A 143 -19.10 23.37 1.35
C MET A 143 -19.12 24.40 2.49
N ARG A 144 -18.23 25.40 2.45
CA ARG A 144 -18.22 26.51 3.43
C ARG A 144 -19.50 27.35 3.33
N ASN A 145 -19.96 27.63 2.12
CA ASN A 145 -21.14 28.44 1.89
C ASN A 145 -22.44 27.69 2.21
N SER A 146 -22.51 26.38 1.92
CA SER A 146 -23.70 25.58 2.24
C SER A 146 -23.91 25.42 3.75
N TRP A 147 -22.82 25.32 4.53
CA TRP A 147 -22.88 25.31 6.00
C TRP A 147 -23.37 26.65 6.57
N ARG A 148 -22.98 27.77 5.94
CA ARG A 148 -23.44 29.12 6.35
C ARG A 148 -24.90 29.37 6.04
N SER A 149 -25.45 28.80 4.96
CA SER A 149 -26.86 28.98 4.58
C SER A 149 -27.84 28.07 5.32
N GLY A 150 -27.36 27.06 6.06
CA GLY A 150 -28.19 26.07 6.77
C GLY A 150 -28.53 26.40 8.22
N VAL A 151 -28.01 27.48 8.81
CA VAL A 151 -28.27 27.82 10.22
C VAL A 151 -29.39 28.86 10.33
N SER A 152 -30.62 28.45 10.00
CA SER A 152 -31.82 29.08 10.57
C SER A 152 -32.17 28.31 11.83
N CYS A 153 -31.72 28.82 12.98
CA CYS A 153 -32.19 28.36 14.28
C CYS A 153 -33.63 28.86 14.45
N PRO A 154 -34.66 28.00 14.55
CA PRO A 154 -35.99 28.46 14.89
C PRO A 154 -35.99 28.77 16.39
N THR A 155 -35.94 30.06 16.72
CA THR A 155 -36.19 30.54 18.09
C THR A 155 -37.64 30.20 18.46
N LYS A 156 -37.82 29.15 19.27
CA LYS A 156 -39.11 28.92 19.93
C LYS A 156 -39.30 29.99 21.01
N LYS A 157 -40.33 30.81 20.82
CA LYS A 157 -41.00 31.59 21.86
C LYS A 157 -41.68 30.66 22.87
#